data_AF-A0A814BVX3-F1
#
_entry.id   AF-A0A814BVX3-F1
#
_cell.length_a   1.000
_cell.length_b   1.000
_cell.length_c   1.000
_cell.angle_alpha   90.00
_cell.angle_beta   90.00
_cell.angle_gamma   90.00
#
_symmetry.space_group_name_H-M   'P 1'
#
loop_
_entity.id
_entity.type
_entity.pdbx_description
1 polymer ?
#
loop_
_entity_poly.entity_id
_entity_poly.type
_entity_poly.pdbx_seq_one_letter_code
_entity_poly.pdbx_strand_id
1 'polypeptide(L)'
;MAALIDSSKRPSSSRYMTICCIYIAQTTTTATSFTWNQSIDGKTVTCNAVNNSNPAYTDCIELRIDGYYFPNDVGCLSQWSTAIASQWDPLEFCRQVTGLSITNASIFYECDANQRRIVWIAKTWSFVEDMRYSRHLRCYF
;
A
#
# COMPACT_ATOMS: atom_id res chain seq x y z
N MET A 1 -47.61 -30.75 -19.53
CA MET A 1 -48.68 -30.38 -18.58
C MET A 1 -49.04 -31.63 -17.79
N ALA A 2 -48.67 -31.68 -16.51
CA ALA A 2 -49.16 -32.68 -15.57
C ALA A 2 -49.21 -32.02 -14.19
N ALA A 3 -50.42 -31.81 -13.69
CA ALA A 3 -50.78 -31.53 -12.31
C ALA A 3 -51.62 -32.77 -11.88
N LEU A 4 -51.66 -33.29 -10.65
CA LEU A 4 -51.78 -32.71 -9.32
C LEU A 4 -51.36 -33.79 -8.31
N ILE A 5 -50.84 -33.41 -7.14
CA ILE A 5 -51.05 -34.19 -5.90
C ILE A 5 -51.42 -33.18 -4.80
N ASP A 6 -52.64 -33.37 -4.28
CA ASP A 6 -53.14 -32.77 -3.05
C ASP A 6 -52.50 -33.47 -1.84
N SER A 7 -52.09 -32.70 -0.84
CA SER A 7 -51.89 -33.22 0.51
C SER A 7 -52.08 -32.11 1.55
N SER A 8 -53.29 -32.13 2.10
CA SER A 8 -53.74 -31.61 3.38
C SER A 8 -52.72 -31.66 4.55
N LYS A 9 -52.96 -30.77 5.52
CA LYS A 9 -52.42 -30.64 6.91
C LYS A 9 -51.25 -29.68 7.15
N ARG A 10 -51.59 -28.49 7.66
CA ARG A 10 -50.85 -27.82 8.77
C ARG A 10 -51.48 -28.27 10.10
N PRO A 11 -50.76 -28.34 11.23
CA PRO A 11 -50.55 -27.13 12.03
C PRO A 11 -49.22 -27.01 12.81
N SER A 12 -48.89 -25.73 13.05
CA SER A 12 -48.35 -25.12 14.28
C SER A 12 -46.97 -25.50 14.86
N SER A 13 -46.06 -24.53 14.67
CA SER A 13 -45.27 -23.86 15.71
C SER A 13 -43.93 -24.45 16.14
N SER A 14 -43.04 -23.48 16.41
CA SER A 14 -41.95 -23.52 17.39
C SER A 14 -40.54 -23.64 16.83
N ARG A 15 -39.80 -22.54 17.09
CA ARG A 15 -38.34 -22.36 17.11
C ARG A 15 -37.67 -21.99 15.78
N TYR A 16 -37.76 -20.71 15.46
CA TYR A 16 -36.70 -20.00 14.75
C TYR A 16 -35.42 -20.06 15.58
N MET A 17 -34.56 -21.05 15.31
CA MET A 17 -33.17 -21.02 15.75
C MET A 17 -32.41 -20.21 14.71
N THR A 18 -32.27 -18.91 14.96
CA THR A 18 -31.41 -18.03 14.18
C THR A 18 -29.98 -18.51 14.35
N ILE A 19 -29.54 -19.37 13.43
CA ILE A 19 -28.12 -19.62 13.19
C ILE A 19 -27.58 -18.29 12.69
N CYS A 20 -26.93 -17.55 13.58
CA CYS A 20 -26.18 -16.36 13.24
C CYS A 20 -25.03 -16.84 12.35
N CYS A 21 -25.22 -16.79 11.03
CA CYS A 21 -24.16 -16.99 10.07
C CYS A 21 -23.09 -15.93 10.36
N ILE A 22 -22.01 -16.35 11.01
CA ILE A 22 -20.78 -15.57 11.06
C ILE A 22 -20.29 -15.52 9.61
N TYR A 23 -20.67 -14.46 8.89
CA TYR A 23 -20.03 -14.10 7.64
C TYR A 23 -18.61 -13.66 7.98
N ILE A 24 -17.68 -14.61 7.93
CA ILE A 24 -16.26 -14.28 7.83
C ILE A 24 -16.10 -13.71 6.43
N ALA A 25 -16.16 -12.39 6.28
CA ALA A 25 -15.76 -11.74 5.05
C ALA A 25 -14.29 -12.11 4.83
N GLN A 26 -14.02 -13.06 3.94
CA GLN A 26 -12.67 -13.32 3.46
C GLN A 26 -12.25 -12.07 2.70
N THR A 27 -11.54 -11.16 3.37
CA THR A 27 -10.84 -10.08 2.70
C THR A 27 -9.69 -10.71 1.93
N THR A 28 -9.96 -11.12 0.69
CA THR A 28 -8.91 -11.26 -0.30
C THR A 28 -8.33 -9.86 -0.47
N THR A 29 -7.25 -9.55 0.24
CA THR A 29 -6.44 -8.36 -0.03
C THR A 29 -5.87 -8.56 -1.43
N THR A 30 -6.61 -8.12 -2.45
CA THR A 30 -6.08 -7.93 -3.78
C THR A 30 -4.83 -7.09 -3.61
N ALA A 31 -3.69 -7.61 -4.05
CA ALA A 31 -2.43 -6.88 -4.02
C ALA A 31 -2.68 -5.46 -4.53
N THR A 32 -2.56 -4.47 -3.64
CA THR A 32 -2.70 -3.09 -4.04
C THR A 32 -1.41 -2.68 -4.75
N SER A 33 -1.55 -1.91 -5.81
CA SER A 33 -0.41 -1.25 -6.45
C SER A 33 -0.42 0.20 -6.02
N PHE A 34 0.65 0.95 -6.31
CA PHE A 34 0.57 2.39 -6.21
C PHE A 34 -0.62 2.91 -7.00
N THR A 35 -1.26 3.93 -6.45
CA THR A 35 -2.21 4.78 -7.16
C THR A 35 -1.67 6.22 -7.12
N TRP A 36 -2.25 7.11 -7.92
CA TRP A 36 -1.83 8.50 -7.97
C TRP A 36 -1.92 9.21 -6.60
N ASN A 37 -2.89 8.81 -5.78
CA ASN A 37 -3.11 9.33 -4.43
C ASN A 37 -3.70 8.24 -3.54
N GLN A 38 -3.06 7.95 -2.40
CA GLN A 38 -3.52 6.98 -1.41
C GLN A 38 -3.11 7.37 0.01
N SER A 39 -3.74 6.77 1.02
CA SER A 39 -3.42 7.01 2.42
C SER A 39 -2.59 5.87 3.01
N ILE A 40 -1.49 6.21 3.68
CA ILE A 40 -0.66 5.28 4.45
C ILE A 40 -0.38 5.90 5.81
N ASP A 41 -0.73 5.18 6.90
CA ASP A 41 -0.54 5.64 8.28
C ASP A 41 -1.01 7.08 8.53
N GLY A 42 -2.19 7.42 8.00
CA GLY A 42 -2.81 8.75 8.16
C GLY A 42 -2.16 9.87 7.37
N LYS A 43 -1.26 9.55 6.42
CA LYS A 43 -0.60 10.50 5.52
C LYS A 43 -0.98 10.27 4.07
N THR A 44 -1.00 11.35 3.29
CA THR A 44 -1.31 11.28 1.87
C THR A 44 -0.04 10.99 1.07
N VAL A 45 0.00 9.82 0.46
CA VAL A 45 1.00 9.42 -0.52
C VAL A 45 0.54 9.86 -1.90
N THR A 46 1.37 10.63 -2.58
CA THR A 46 1.12 11.10 -3.94
C THR A 46 2.24 10.62 -4.87
N CYS A 47 1.85 10.17 -6.05
CA CYS A 47 2.76 9.84 -7.15
C CYS A 47 2.41 10.74 -8.32
N ASN A 48 3.34 11.49 -8.90
CA ASN A 48 3.05 12.25 -10.13
C ASN A 48 2.65 11.31 -11.28
N ALA A 49 3.30 10.15 -11.36
CA ALA A 49 2.90 9.07 -12.25
C ALA A 49 3.07 7.72 -11.54
N VAL A 50 2.28 6.75 -11.98
CA VAL A 50 2.34 5.37 -11.50
C VAL A 50 2.59 4.45 -12.68
N ASN A 51 3.49 3.48 -12.53
CA ASN A 51 3.68 2.42 -13.51
C ASN A 51 3.40 1.05 -12.89
N ASN A 52 2.28 0.44 -13.30
CA ASN A 52 1.83 -0.88 -12.90
C ASN A 52 1.79 -1.86 -14.09
N SER A 53 2.48 -1.53 -15.18
CA SER A 53 2.42 -2.30 -16.43
C SER A 53 3.20 -3.61 -16.36
N ASN A 54 4.17 -3.69 -15.43
CA ASN A 54 4.97 -4.89 -15.22
C ASN A 54 4.35 -5.73 -14.10
N PRO A 55 4.06 -7.02 -14.31
CA PRO A 55 3.47 -7.86 -13.26
C PRO A 55 4.43 -8.16 -12.09
N ALA A 56 5.70 -7.81 -12.18
CA ALA A 56 6.69 -8.05 -11.12
C ALA A 56 6.83 -6.88 -10.13
N TYR A 57 6.31 -5.69 -10.44
CA TYR A 57 6.45 -4.52 -9.58
C TYR A 57 5.41 -3.43 -9.82
N THR A 58 5.32 -2.52 -8.86
CA THR A 58 4.61 -1.24 -8.98
C THR A 58 5.56 -0.09 -8.69
N ASP A 59 5.49 0.97 -9.51
CA ASP A 59 6.33 2.15 -9.37
C ASP A 59 5.52 3.40 -9.07
N CYS A 60 6.04 4.19 -8.14
CA CYS A 60 5.64 5.56 -7.89
C CYS A 60 6.74 6.51 -8.39
N ILE A 61 6.41 7.33 -9.39
CA ILE A 61 7.29 8.36 -9.95
C ILE A 61 6.93 9.69 -9.29
N GLU A 62 7.93 10.36 -8.69
CA GLU A 62 7.76 11.56 -7.85
C GLU A 62 6.95 11.25 -6.59
N LEU A 63 7.46 10.29 -5.80
CA LEU A 63 6.86 9.90 -4.54
C LEU A 63 6.92 11.05 -3.54
N ARG A 64 5.76 11.49 -3.07
CA ARG A 64 5.63 12.53 -2.03
C ARG A 64 4.67 12.09 -0.95
N ILE A 65 4.96 12.47 0.29
CA ILE A 65 4.10 12.27 1.45
C ILE A 65 3.73 13.64 2.01
N ASP A 66 2.44 14.00 1.98
CA ASP A 66 1.95 15.34 2.29
C ASP A 66 2.76 16.46 1.56
N GLY A 67 3.23 16.18 0.34
CA GLY A 67 4.04 17.10 -0.47
C GLY A 67 5.56 17.02 -0.29
N TYR A 68 6.06 16.26 0.69
CA TYR A 68 7.49 16.14 1.01
C TYR A 68 8.11 14.85 0.46
N TYR A 69 9.40 14.88 0.11
CA TYR A 69 10.17 13.68 -0.22
C TYR A 69 10.80 13.04 1.03
N PHE A 70 11.08 11.74 0.97
CA PHE A 70 11.92 11.06 1.96
C PHE A 70 13.39 11.50 1.81
N PRO A 71 14.12 11.71 2.92
CA PRO A 71 15.56 11.95 2.84
C PRO A 71 16.32 10.71 2.40
N ASN A 72 17.61 10.86 2.12
CA ASN A 72 18.48 9.76 1.76
C ASN A 72 19.93 9.99 2.21
N ASP A 73 20.55 9.00 2.84
CA ASP A 73 21.96 9.02 3.22
C ASP A 73 22.87 8.19 2.30
N VAL A 74 22.31 7.42 1.34
CA VAL A 74 23.04 6.60 0.35
C VAL A 74 23.86 7.45 -0.64
N GLY A 75 23.46 8.71 -0.87
CA GLY A 75 24.12 9.64 -1.78
C GLY A 75 23.32 9.93 -3.05
N CYS A 76 23.80 10.89 -3.85
CA CYS A 76 23.19 11.26 -5.13
C CYS A 76 23.50 10.18 -6.18
N LEU A 77 22.49 9.48 -6.69
CA LEU A 77 22.67 8.44 -7.70
C LEU A 77 21.77 8.71 -8.90
N SER A 78 22.34 8.88 -10.10
CA SER A 78 21.57 9.02 -11.33
C SER A 78 21.00 7.68 -11.84
N GLN A 79 20.75 6.73 -10.95
CA GLN A 79 20.25 5.38 -11.24
C GLN A 79 19.46 4.81 -10.06
N TRP A 80 18.64 3.81 -10.35
CA TRP A 80 17.97 3.01 -9.32
C TRP A 80 18.98 2.30 -8.44
N SER A 81 18.70 2.26 -7.13
CA SER A 81 19.53 1.64 -6.11
C SER A 81 18.68 0.77 -5.20
N THR A 82 19.24 -0.36 -4.77
CA THR A 82 18.67 -1.21 -3.72
C THR A 82 19.25 -0.90 -2.34
N ALA A 83 20.22 0.02 -2.26
CA ALA A 83 20.69 0.52 -0.97
C ALA A 83 19.58 1.36 -0.35
N ILE A 84 19.21 1.02 0.87
CA ILE A 84 18.09 1.61 1.61
C ILE A 84 18.64 2.67 2.57
N ALA A 85 18.02 3.85 2.56
CA ALA A 85 18.38 4.91 3.49
C ALA A 85 17.98 4.56 4.93
N SER A 86 18.77 4.96 5.93
CA SER A 86 18.47 4.63 7.34
C SER A 86 17.24 5.35 7.93
N GLN A 87 16.77 6.41 7.25
CA GLN A 87 15.77 7.34 7.74
C GLN A 87 14.32 6.93 7.36
N TRP A 88 14.15 5.85 6.61
CA TRP A 88 12.86 5.23 6.35
C TRP A 88 13.01 3.79 5.90
N ASP A 89 11.98 2.97 6.10
CA ASP A 89 11.97 1.57 5.65
C ASP A 89 11.12 1.43 4.37
N PRO A 90 11.72 1.40 3.17
CA PRO A 90 10.99 1.24 1.92
C PRO A 90 10.38 -0.14 1.77
N LEU A 91 10.92 -1.17 2.40
CA LEU A 91 10.32 -2.50 2.34
C LEU A 91 9.02 -2.51 3.11
N GLU A 92 9.03 -2.02 4.36
CA GLU A 92 7.81 -1.88 5.14
C GLU A 92 6.82 -0.91 4.47
N PHE A 93 7.30 0.18 3.86
CA PHE A 93 6.44 1.10 3.13
C PHE A 93 5.75 0.39 1.96
N CYS A 94 6.50 -0.38 1.18
CA CYS A 94 5.96 -1.21 0.11
C CYS A 94 4.96 -2.26 0.62
N ARG A 95 5.14 -2.84 1.80
CA ARG A 95 4.14 -3.75 2.41
C ARG A 95 2.85 -3.02 2.74
N GLN A 96 2.93 -1.79 3.26
CA GLN A 96 1.75 -0.97 3.53
C GLN A 96 1.02 -0.56 2.24
N VAL A 97 1.76 -0.24 1.18
CA VAL A 97 1.19 0.06 -0.14
C VAL A 97 0.47 -1.15 -0.70
N THR A 98 1.11 -2.31 -0.68
CA THR A 98 0.70 -3.47 -1.49
C THR A 98 -0.15 -4.49 -0.76
N GLY A 99 -0.09 -4.49 0.57
CA GLY A 99 -0.64 -5.57 1.39
C GLY A 99 0.09 -6.90 1.23
N LEU A 100 1.23 -6.93 0.52
CA LEU A 100 2.01 -8.13 0.24
C LEU A 100 3.28 -8.21 1.11
N SER A 101 3.84 -9.41 1.17
CA SER A 101 5.16 -9.63 1.77
C SER A 101 6.27 -9.21 0.81
N ILE A 102 6.72 -7.97 0.95
CA ILE A 102 7.78 -7.39 0.12
C ILE A 102 9.16 -7.72 0.70
N THR A 103 10.04 -8.22 -0.16
CA THR A 103 11.44 -8.57 0.16
C THR A 103 12.44 -7.71 -0.61
N ASN A 104 12.00 -6.97 -1.62
CA ASN A 104 12.86 -6.13 -2.44
C ASN A 104 12.17 -4.82 -2.84
N ALA A 105 12.94 -3.74 -2.83
CA ALA A 105 12.54 -2.43 -3.31
C ALA A 105 13.75 -1.74 -3.95
N SER A 106 13.48 -0.93 -4.97
CA SER A 106 14.49 -0.06 -5.57
C SER A 106 14.05 1.39 -5.44
N ILE A 107 15.00 2.27 -5.16
CA ILE A 107 14.76 3.71 -5.01
C ILE A 107 15.66 4.47 -5.98
N PHE A 108 15.13 5.54 -6.57
CA PHE A 108 15.94 6.48 -7.33
C PHE A 108 16.21 7.71 -6.46
N TYR A 109 17.48 8.00 -6.22
CA TYR A 109 17.91 9.05 -5.29
C TYR A 109 18.43 10.28 -6.02
N GLU A 110 17.98 11.46 -5.61
CA GLU A 110 18.44 12.72 -6.17
C GLU A 110 18.91 13.69 -5.10
N CYS A 111 19.49 14.78 -5.58
CA CYS A 111 20.00 15.86 -4.76
C CYS A 111 19.47 17.19 -5.24
N ASP A 112 19.19 18.06 -4.28
CA ASP A 112 18.72 19.43 -4.49
C ASP A 112 19.26 20.32 -3.35
N ALA A 113 18.83 21.57 -3.28
CA ALA A 113 19.03 22.43 -2.14
C ALA A 113 18.51 21.77 -0.84
N ASN A 114 19.09 22.22 0.28
CA ASN A 114 18.66 21.77 1.60
C ASN A 114 17.20 22.16 1.81
N GLN A 115 16.35 21.16 2.04
CA GLN A 115 14.92 21.32 2.19
C GLN A 115 14.40 20.35 3.25
N ARG A 116 13.28 20.72 3.84
CA ARG A 116 12.54 19.85 4.76
C ARG A 116 12.10 18.57 4.05
N ARG A 117 12.46 17.42 4.62
CA ARG A 117 12.14 16.07 4.18
C ARG A 117 11.35 15.34 5.26
N ILE A 118 10.50 14.41 4.85
CA ILE A 118 9.69 13.60 5.76
C ILE A 118 10.38 12.29 6.09
N VAL A 119 10.40 11.93 7.36
CA VAL A 119 11.05 10.73 7.90
C VAL A 119 9.96 9.78 8.37
N TRP A 120 10.15 8.47 8.18
CA TRP A 120 9.20 7.46 8.64
C TRP A 120 9.93 6.27 9.23
N ILE A 121 10.11 6.30 10.55
CA ILE A 121 10.82 5.27 11.31
C ILE A 121 9.83 4.63 12.27
N ALA A 122 9.73 3.30 12.24
CA ALA A 122 8.82 2.54 13.10
C ALA A 122 7.38 3.10 13.08
N LYS A 123 6.85 3.36 11.88
CA LYS A 123 5.50 3.90 11.64
C LYS A 123 5.24 5.30 12.20
N THR A 124 6.28 6.01 12.60
CA THR A 124 6.20 7.36 13.15
C THR A 124 6.72 8.37 12.16
N TRP A 125 5.92 9.38 11.86
CA TRP A 125 6.27 10.47 10.95
C TRP A 125 7.00 11.59 11.68
N SER A 126 8.12 12.04 11.11
CA SER A 126 8.87 13.22 11.58
C SER A 126 9.49 13.97 10.41
N PHE A 127 10.36 14.95 10.67
CA PHE A 127 11.00 15.75 9.63
C PHE A 127 12.48 15.96 9.91
N VAL A 128 13.26 16.14 8.84
CA VAL A 128 14.68 16.52 8.86
C VAL A 128 14.95 17.49 7.72
N GLU A 129 16.05 18.24 7.80
CA GLU A 129 16.58 18.99 6.65
C GLU A 129 17.65 18.13 5.95
N ASP A 130 17.48 17.85 4.66
CA ASP A 130 18.49 17.14 3.87
C ASP A 130 18.51 17.65 2.42
N MET A 131 19.71 17.66 1.84
CA MET A 131 19.96 17.97 0.43
C MET A 131 19.70 16.76 -0.49
N ARG A 132 19.66 15.55 0.07
CA ARG A 132 19.45 14.28 -0.64
C ARG A 132 18.06 13.74 -0.38
N TYR A 133 17.44 13.16 -1.40
CA TYR A 133 16.07 12.67 -1.28
C TYR A 133 15.77 11.47 -2.20
N SER A 134 14.72 10.73 -1.83
CA SER A 134 14.17 9.62 -2.61
C SER A 134 13.09 10.15 -3.54
N ARG A 135 13.32 10.11 -4.86
CA ARG A 135 12.40 10.67 -5.86
C ARG A 135 11.40 9.65 -6.39
N HIS A 136 11.86 8.42 -6.58
CA HIS A 136 11.04 7.33 -7.12
C HIS A 136 11.18 6.09 -6.24
N LEU A 137 10.10 5.32 -6.12
CA LEU A 137 10.09 4.05 -5.40
C LEU A 137 9.47 2.98 -6.28
N ARG A 138 10.14 1.83 -6.34
CA ARG A 138 9.68 0.59 -6.97
C ARG A 138 9.54 -0.48 -5.90
N CYS A 139 8.36 -1.07 -5.81
CA CYS A 139 8.06 -2.18 -4.92
C CYS A 139 7.93 -3.46 -5.74
N TYR A 140 8.78 -4.46 -5.48
CA TYR A 140 8.72 -5.76 -6.16
C TYR A 140 7.81 -6.71 -5.37
N PHE A 141 6.88 -7.35 -6.07
CA PHE A 141 5.94 -8.31 -5.50
C PHE A 141 6.60 -9.65 -5.17
#